data_AF-A0A349EEZ8-F1
#
_entry.id   AF-A0A349EEZ8-F1
#
_cell.length_a   1.000
_cell.length_b   1.000
_cell.length_c   1.000
_cell.angle_alpha   90.00
_cell.angle_beta   90.00
_cell.angle_gamma   90.00
#
_symmetry.space_group_name_H-M   'P 1'
#
loop_
_entity.id
_entity.type
_entity.pdbx_description
1 polymer ?
#
loop_
_entity_poly.entity_id
_entity_poly.type
_entity_poly.pdbx_seq_one_letter_code
_entity_poly.pdbx_strand_id
1 'polypeptide(L)'
;MATTSHNIANVNTPSYSRQQVKQGTQIPEKYPYGYMGTGADIESITRSIDEFVMKQMRGHTSGVSQYEQLNDLTGQLSALLGDTEVGLTPDLEAFFGSMQDLADSPASIPARQVFLDQAQTLTSRTEDINRALTDLRNAVDTGITNAVTAINDLSAGIAKVNQDIT
;
A
#
# COMPACT_ATOMS: atom_id res chain seq x y z
N MET A 1 34.08 -20.63 -14.45
CA MET A 1 33.50 -20.87 -15.79
C MET A 1 31.96 -20.88 -15.79
N ALA A 2 31.28 -21.32 -14.72
CA ALA A 2 29.81 -21.37 -14.67
C ALA A 2 29.11 -20.00 -14.81
N THR A 3 29.60 -18.95 -14.15
CA THR A 3 29.00 -17.61 -14.16
C THR A 3 29.04 -16.95 -15.54
N THR A 4 30.12 -17.15 -16.30
CA THR A 4 30.23 -16.65 -17.68
C THR A 4 29.25 -17.35 -18.61
N SER A 5 29.13 -18.68 -18.49
CA SER A 5 28.14 -19.47 -19.25
C SER A 5 26.71 -19.06 -18.90
N HIS A 6 26.44 -18.85 -17.61
CA HIS A 6 25.15 -18.39 -17.10
C HIS A 6 24.78 -16.98 -17.58
N ASN A 7 25.76 -16.07 -17.66
CA ASN A 7 25.57 -14.74 -18.22
C ASN A 7 25.27 -14.77 -19.72
N ILE A 8 25.99 -15.60 -20.48
CA ILE A 8 25.79 -15.74 -21.93
C ILE A 8 24.41 -16.35 -22.22
N ALA A 9 24.02 -17.39 -21.49
CA ALA A 9 22.74 -18.07 -21.68
C ALA A 9 21.53 -17.17 -21.37
N ASN A 10 21.69 -16.16 -20.50
CA ASN A 10 20.59 -15.29 -20.05
C ASN A 10 20.72 -13.85 -20.53
N VAL A 11 21.64 -13.54 -21.45
CA VAL A 11 21.88 -12.18 -21.94
C VAL A 11 20.65 -11.54 -22.61
N ASN A 12 19.79 -12.37 -23.20
CA ASN A 12 18.56 -11.95 -23.88
C ASN A 12 17.30 -12.11 -23.01
N THR A 13 17.43 -12.53 -21.75
CA THR A 13 16.30 -12.68 -20.85
C THR A 13 15.96 -11.30 -20.25
N PRO A 14 14.75 -10.76 -20.47
CA PRO A 14 14.35 -9.50 -19.88
C PRO A 14 14.54 -9.53 -18.35
N SER A 15 15.10 -8.46 -17.78
CA SER A 15 15.43 -8.34 -16.34
C SER A 15 16.60 -9.22 -15.84
N TYR A 16 17.35 -9.90 -16.72
CA TYR A 16 18.61 -10.51 -16.33
C TYR A 16 19.64 -9.43 -16.01
N SER A 17 20.36 -9.59 -14.91
CA SER A 17 21.51 -8.74 -14.60
C SER A 17 22.76 -9.58 -14.52
N ARG A 18 23.80 -9.05 -15.18
CA ARG A 18 25.10 -9.69 -15.32
C ARG A 18 25.69 -9.97 -13.95
N GLN A 19 26.09 -11.20 -13.71
CA GLN A 19 26.82 -11.60 -12.52
C GLN A 19 28.33 -11.41 -12.74
N GLN A 20 29.00 -10.70 -11.84
CA GLN A 20 30.45 -10.52 -11.84
C GLN A 20 31.07 -11.33 -10.70
N VAL A 21 32.03 -12.18 -11.07
CA VAL A 21 32.82 -12.97 -10.10
C VAL A 21 33.94 -12.08 -9.57
N LYS A 22 33.99 -11.90 -8.25
CA LYS A 22 35.10 -11.27 -7.54
C LYS A 22 36.07 -12.38 -7.11
N GLN A 23 37.29 -12.35 -7.62
CA GLN A 23 38.33 -13.32 -7.28
C GLN A 23 39.26 -12.71 -6.23
N GLY A 24 39.52 -13.46 -5.16
CA GLY A 24 40.49 -13.13 -4.12
C GLY A 24 41.67 -14.09 -4.17
N THR A 25 42.86 -13.66 -3.75
CA THR A 25 44.01 -14.56 -3.58
C THR A 25 43.85 -15.43 -2.33
N GLN A 26 44.03 -16.74 -2.47
CA GLN A 26 44.05 -17.63 -1.30
C GLN A 26 45.26 -17.33 -0.40
N ILE A 27 45.10 -17.61 0.91
CA ILE A 27 46.17 -17.42 1.90
C ILE A 27 47.37 -18.30 1.49
N PRO A 28 48.57 -17.72 1.24
CA PRO A 28 49.71 -18.48 0.78
C PRO A 28 50.26 -19.42 1.85
N GLU A 29 50.59 -20.65 1.46
CA GLU A 29 51.19 -21.64 2.34
C GLU A 29 52.66 -21.34 2.59
N LYS A 30 53.11 -21.49 3.84
CA LYS A 30 54.48 -21.23 4.25
C LYS A 30 55.34 -22.48 4.10
N TYR A 31 56.31 -22.45 3.19
CA TYR A 31 57.34 -23.46 3.01
C TYR A 31 58.67 -23.01 3.62
N PRO A 32 59.63 -23.93 3.87
CA PRO A 32 60.97 -23.59 4.39
C PRO A 32 61.75 -22.58 3.54
N TYR A 33 61.36 -22.39 2.27
CA TYR A 33 62.03 -21.55 1.28
C TYR A 33 61.24 -20.28 0.93
N GLY A 34 60.10 -20.03 1.58
CA GLY A 34 59.24 -18.86 1.33
C GLY A 34 57.74 -19.19 1.34
N TYR A 35 56.93 -18.19 1.04
CA TYR A 35 55.49 -18.33 0.87
C TYR A 35 55.17 -18.72 -0.59
N MET A 36 54.44 -19.82 -0.80
CA MET A 36 53.89 -20.17 -2.12
C MET A 36 52.40 -19.79 -2.18
N GLY A 37 51.99 -19.09 -3.25
CA GLY A 37 50.58 -18.78 -3.49
C GLY A 37 49.78 -20.03 -3.83
N THR A 38 48.64 -20.22 -3.19
CA THR A 38 47.76 -21.39 -3.32
C THR A 38 46.70 -21.25 -4.44
N GLY A 39 46.65 -20.08 -5.10
CA GLY A 39 45.77 -19.82 -6.24
C GLY A 39 44.79 -18.68 -5.96
N ALA A 40 43.77 -18.57 -6.81
CA ALA A 40 42.68 -17.60 -6.67
C ALA A 40 41.41 -18.33 -6.23
N ASP A 41 40.74 -17.81 -5.21
CA ASP A 41 39.42 -18.24 -4.75
C ASP A 41 38.32 -17.32 -5.28
N ILE A 42 37.08 -17.82 -5.33
CA ILE A 42 35.92 -16.97 -5.58
C ILE A 42 35.47 -16.37 -4.25
N GLU A 43 35.73 -15.08 -4.08
CA GLU A 43 35.39 -14.35 -2.86
C GLU A 43 33.89 -14.02 -2.81
N SER A 44 33.28 -13.67 -3.96
CA SER A 44 31.82 -13.46 -4.09
C SER A 44 31.37 -13.38 -5.55
N ILE A 45 30.08 -13.65 -5.81
CA ILE A 45 29.42 -13.36 -7.09
C ILE A 45 28.45 -12.20 -6.85
N THR A 46 28.71 -11.05 -7.46
CA THR A 46 27.86 -9.86 -7.31
C THR A 46 27.03 -9.65 -8.57
N ARG A 47 25.76 -9.30 -8.41
CA ARG A 47 24.90 -8.93 -9.53
C ARG A 47 25.20 -7.46 -9.89
N SER A 48 25.54 -7.20 -11.13
CA SER A 48 25.73 -5.85 -11.67
C SER A 48 24.35 -5.25 -11.92
N ILE A 49 23.67 -4.88 -10.84
CA ILE A 49 22.50 -4.00 -10.84
C ILE A 49 22.94 -2.73 -10.13
N ASP A 50 22.57 -1.58 -10.69
CA ASP A 50 22.75 -0.32 -9.99
C ASP A 50 21.85 -0.30 -8.75
N GLU A 51 22.47 -0.46 -7.57
CA GLU A 51 21.79 -0.46 -6.28
C GLU A 51 21.04 0.85 -6.03
N PHE A 52 21.56 1.98 -6.54
CA PHE A 52 20.90 3.28 -6.46
C PHE A 52 19.62 3.28 -7.29
N VAL A 53 19.65 2.80 -8.54
CA VAL A 53 18.45 2.71 -9.40
C VAL A 53 17.38 1.81 -8.76
N MET A 54 17.77 0.66 -8.20
CA MET A 54 16.83 -0.23 -7.51
C MET A 54 16.22 0.41 -6.26
N LYS A 55 17.02 1.17 -5.50
CA LYS A 55 16.54 1.91 -4.34
C LYS A 55 15.55 3.01 -4.74
N GLN A 56 15.86 3.76 -5.80
CA GLN A 56 14.97 4.78 -6.36
C GLN A 56 13.66 4.17 -6.85
N MET A 57 13.73 3.09 -7.64
CA MET A 57 12.55 2.39 -8.15
C MET A 57 11.64 1.91 -7.01
N ARG A 58 12.20 1.25 -5.97
CA ARG A 58 11.40 0.82 -4.80
C ARG A 58 10.74 2.00 -4.08
N GLY A 59 11.47 3.10 -3.91
CA GLY A 59 10.94 4.33 -3.29
C GLY A 59 9.78 4.91 -4.10
N HIS A 60 9.95 5.05 -5.41
CA HIS A 60 8.90 5.56 -6.30
C HIS A 60 7.68 4.64 -6.35
N THR A 61 7.86 3.33 -6.47
CA THR A 61 6.76 2.36 -6.44
C THR A 61 5.98 2.47 -5.12
N SER A 62 6.67 2.57 -3.99
CA SER A 62 6.01 2.77 -2.69
C SER A 62 5.22 4.08 -2.64
N GLY A 63 5.76 5.16 -3.18
CA GLY A 63 5.07 6.46 -3.24
C GLY A 63 3.83 6.41 -4.12
N VAL A 64 3.92 5.80 -5.31
CA VAL A 64 2.77 5.62 -6.21
C VAL A 64 1.66 4.83 -5.53
N SER A 65 1.96 3.67 -4.95
CA SER A 65 0.96 2.86 -4.25
C SER A 65 0.32 3.59 -3.06
N GLN A 66 1.07 4.45 -2.36
CA GLN A 66 0.51 5.30 -1.32
C GLN A 66 -0.51 6.30 -1.87
N TYR A 67 -0.18 6.98 -2.97
CA TYR A 67 -1.08 7.96 -3.58
C TYR A 67 -2.31 7.31 -4.23
N GLU A 68 -2.16 6.14 -4.85
CA GLU A 68 -3.28 5.35 -5.37
C GLU A 68 -4.25 4.99 -4.23
N GLN A 69 -3.74 4.46 -3.12
CA GLN A 69 -4.57 4.12 -1.97
C GLN A 69 -5.27 5.35 -1.38
N LEU A 70 -4.57 6.48 -1.28
CA LEU A 70 -5.16 7.73 -0.79
C LEU A 70 -6.26 8.25 -1.72
N ASN A 71 -6.03 8.18 -3.03
CA ASN A 71 -6.99 8.60 -4.04
C ASN A 71 -8.27 7.74 -3.96
N ASP A 72 -8.13 6.43 -3.82
CA ASP A 72 -9.28 5.52 -3.73
C ASP A 72 -10.11 5.77 -2.46
N LEU A 73 -9.45 5.99 -1.32
CA LEU A 73 -10.14 6.30 -0.05
C LEU A 73 -10.83 7.66 -0.10
N THR A 74 -10.16 8.67 -0.66
CA THR A 74 -10.71 10.03 -0.80
C THR A 74 -11.86 10.04 -1.81
N GLY A 75 -11.78 9.26 -2.89
CA GLY A 75 -12.84 9.10 -3.86
C GLY A 75 -14.11 8.49 -3.24
N GLN A 76 -13.97 7.47 -2.41
CA GLN A 76 -15.09 6.88 -1.67
C GLN A 76 -15.73 7.88 -0.70
N LEU A 77 -14.91 8.63 0.05
CA LEU A 77 -15.40 9.69 0.93
C LEU A 77 -16.14 10.79 0.16
N SER A 78 -15.59 11.21 -0.98
CA SER A 78 -16.20 12.21 -1.85
C SER A 78 -17.51 11.72 -2.47
N ALA A 79 -17.62 10.43 -2.82
CA ALA A 79 -18.86 9.87 -3.32
C ALA A 79 -19.95 9.84 -2.23
N LEU A 80 -19.56 9.59 -0.97
CA LEU A 80 -20.48 9.58 0.16
C LEU A 80 -21.00 10.99 0.52
N LEU A 81 -20.12 12.00 0.48
CA LEU A 81 -20.40 13.35 0.98
C LEU A 81 -20.72 14.38 -0.11
N GLY A 82 -20.23 14.15 -1.33
CA GLY A 82 -20.18 15.14 -2.41
C GLY A 82 -21.36 15.10 -3.37
N ASP A 83 -22.29 14.16 -3.21
CA ASP A 83 -23.52 14.17 -3.99
C ASP A 83 -24.40 15.35 -3.54
N THR A 84 -24.61 16.35 -4.39
CA THR A 84 -25.41 17.54 -4.05
C THR A 84 -26.92 17.30 -4.13
N GLU A 85 -27.36 16.22 -4.79
CA GLU A 85 -28.77 15.84 -4.89
C GLU A 85 -29.16 14.82 -3.81
N VAL A 86 -28.22 13.98 -3.39
CA VAL A 86 -28.42 12.95 -2.35
C VAL A 86 -27.66 13.27 -1.05
N GLY A 87 -26.98 14.41 -0.99
CA GLY A 87 -26.18 14.83 0.17
C GLY A 87 -27.02 15.22 1.37
N LEU A 88 -26.34 15.72 2.41
CA LEU A 88 -26.99 16.20 3.64
C LEU A 88 -27.74 17.53 3.45
N THR A 89 -27.36 18.31 2.44
CA THR A 89 -27.87 19.68 2.23
C THR A 89 -29.38 19.71 1.97
N PRO A 90 -29.95 18.93 1.03
CA PRO A 90 -31.40 18.95 0.80
C PRO A 90 -32.21 18.54 2.04
N ASP A 91 -31.73 17.53 2.79
CA ASP A 91 -32.39 17.07 4.02
C ASP A 91 -32.34 18.14 5.13
N LEU A 92 -31.23 18.88 5.24
CA LEU A 92 -31.11 20.01 6.16
C LEU A 92 -32.05 21.16 5.76
N GLU A 93 -32.11 21.50 4.48
CA GLU A 93 -33.02 22.54 3.96
C GLU A 93 -34.49 22.15 4.22
N ALA A 94 -34.87 20.90 3.95
CA ALA A 94 -36.21 20.39 4.20
C ALA A 94 -36.56 20.38 5.70
N PHE A 95 -35.62 19.99 6.54
CA PHE A 95 -35.77 20.02 8.00
C PHE A 95 -36.03 21.44 8.50
N PHE A 96 -35.17 22.41 8.15
CA PHE A 96 -35.34 23.80 8.60
C PHE A 96 -36.56 24.48 7.99
N GLY A 97 -36.91 24.17 6.74
CA GLY A 97 -38.15 24.62 6.12
C GLY A 97 -39.38 24.14 6.89
N SER A 98 -39.46 22.83 7.19
CA SER A 98 -40.58 22.27 7.96
C SER A 98 -40.65 22.81 9.40
N MET A 99 -39.49 23.14 9.99
CA MET A 99 -39.41 23.77 11.31
C MET A 99 -40.01 25.17 11.28
N GLN A 100 -39.75 25.94 10.21
CA GLN A 100 -40.33 27.27 10.02
C GLN A 100 -41.85 27.19 9.83
N ASP A 101 -42.34 26.28 8.97
CA ASP A 101 -43.78 26.08 8.76
C ASP A 101 -44.52 25.71 10.06
N LEU A 102 -43.88 24.88 10.89
CA LEU A 102 -44.42 24.53 12.22
C LEU A 102 -44.42 25.74 13.17
N ALA A 103 -43.39 26.58 13.13
CA ALA A 103 -43.31 27.78 13.95
C ALA A 103 -44.40 28.81 13.57
N ASP A 104 -44.72 28.93 12.28
CA ASP A 104 -45.78 29.80 11.77
C ASP A 104 -47.18 29.28 12.10
N SER A 105 -47.35 27.96 12.27
CA SER A 105 -48.65 27.32 12.55
C SER A 105 -48.56 26.16 13.56
N PRO A 106 -48.24 26.42 14.84
CA PRO A 106 -47.93 25.38 15.82
C PRO A 106 -49.13 24.53 16.23
N ALA A 107 -50.36 24.99 16.02
CA ALA A 107 -51.59 24.21 16.28
C ALA A 107 -51.95 23.26 15.12
N SER A 108 -51.29 23.38 13.96
CA SER A 108 -51.55 22.55 12.79
C SER A 108 -50.97 21.15 13.01
N ILE A 109 -51.83 20.14 13.12
CA ILE A 109 -51.42 18.73 13.17
C ILE A 109 -50.63 18.33 11.90
N PRO A 110 -51.06 18.70 10.68
CA PRO A 110 -50.27 18.43 9.48
C PRO A 110 -48.84 19.00 9.54
N ALA A 111 -48.67 20.24 9.99
CA ALA A 111 -47.33 20.87 10.07
C ALA A 111 -46.42 20.14 11.09
N ARG A 112 -46.99 19.69 12.22
CA ARG A 112 -46.26 18.87 13.21
C ARG A 112 -45.80 17.55 12.61
N GLN A 113 -46.67 16.88 11.84
CA GLN A 113 -46.33 15.60 11.23
C GLN A 113 -45.20 15.77 10.21
N VAL A 114 -45.30 16.78 9.33
CA VAL A 114 -44.26 17.06 8.33
C VAL A 114 -42.91 17.32 8.99
N PHE A 115 -42.87 18.12 10.07
CA PHE A 115 -41.63 18.37 10.80
C PHE A 115 -41.03 17.09 11.40
N LEU A 116 -41.85 16.23 12.02
CA LEU A 116 -41.38 14.96 12.57
C LEU A 116 -40.83 14.03 11.48
N ASP A 117 -41.50 13.95 10.34
CA ASP A 117 -41.06 13.13 9.21
C ASP A 117 -39.72 13.63 8.65
N GLN A 118 -39.54 14.95 8.51
CA GLN A 118 -38.27 15.53 8.06
C GLN A 118 -37.14 15.34 9.08
N ALA A 119 -37.43 15.46 10.38
CA ALA A 119 -36.47 15.17 11.44
C ALA A 119 -36.01 13.69 11.41
N GLN A 120 -36.94 12.77 11.16
CA GLN A 120 -36.64 11.35 11.06
C GLN A 120 -35.82 11.02 9.80
N THR A 121 -36.12 11.66 8.67
CA THR A 121 -35.33 11.55 7.43
C THR A 121 -33.89 12.01 7.65
N LEU A 122 -33.69 13.21 8.21
CA LEU A 122 -32.37 13.76 8.50
C LEU A 122 -31.55 12.87 9.45
N THR A 123 -32.20 12.33 10.48
CA THR A 123 -31.57 11.41 11.44
C THR A 123 -31.12 10.13 10.73
N SER A 124 -32.01 9.51 9.94
CA SER A 124 -31.72 8.29 9.20
C SER A 124 -30.56 8.51 8.21
N ARG A 125 -30.54 9.65 7.51
CA ARG A 125 -29.44 10.00 6.60
C ARG A 125 -28.11 10.14 7.33
N THR A 126 -28.11 10.80 8.49
CA THR A 126 -26.90 10.96 9.32
C THR A 126 -26.37 9.61 9.80
N GLU A 127 -27.27 8.69 10.18
CA GLU A 127 -26.91 7.32 10.59
C GLU A 127 -26.36 6.50 9.42
N ASP A 128 -26.90 6.65 8.21
CA ASP A 128 -26.39 5.98 7.01
C ASP A 128 -24.96 6.45 6.68
N ILE A 129 -24.72 7.76 6.73
CA ILE A 129 -23.38 8.33 6.50
C ILE A 129 -22.39 7.83 7.56
N ASN A 130 -22.79 7.82 8.83
CA ASN A 130 -21.95 7.32 9.92
C ASN A 130 -21.61 5.84 9.75
N ARG A 131 -22.57 5.01 9.32
CA ARG A 131 -22.34 3.59 8.99
C ARG A 131 -21.34 3.45 7.85
N ALA A 132 -21.53 4.16 6.75
CA ALA A 132 -20.60 4.11 5.61
C ALA A 132 -19.17 4.55 5.99
N LEU A 133 -19.01 5.59 6.82
CA LEU A 133 -17.70 6.00 7.33
C LEU A 133 -17.07 4.93 8.23
N THR A 134 -17.88 4.27 9.06
CA THR A 134 -17.42 3.19 9.93
C THR A 134 -16.97 1.98 9.10
N ASP A 135 -17.71 1.63 8.06
CA ASP A 135 -17.37 0.53 7.16
C ASP A 135 -16.07 0.83 6.38
N LEU A 136 -15.91 2.06 5.89
CA LEU A 136 -14.67 2.50 5.25
C LEU A 136 -13.47 2.39 6.19
N ARG A 137 -13.62 2.80 7.45
CA ARG A 137 -12.58 2.66 8.48
C ARG A 137 -12.24 1.18 8.71
N ASN A 138 -13.24 0.32 8.86
CA ASN A 138 -13.03 -1.12 9.07
C ASN A 138 -12.31 -1.77 7.88
N ALA A 139 -12.62 -1.34 6.66
CA ALA A 139 -11.93 -1.78 5.45
C ALA A 139 -10.44 -1.37 5.45
N VAL A 140 -10.13 -0.15 5.88
CA VAL A 140 -8.75 0.32 6.06
C VAL A 140 -8.02 -0.51 7.12
N ASP A 141 -8.62 -0.73 8.29
CA ASP A 141 -8.02 -1.52 9.37
C ASP A 141 -7.73 -2.97 8.93
N THR A 142 -8.65 -3.56 8.15
CA THR A 142 -8.47 -4.87 7.54
C THR A 142 -7.34 -4.86 6.51
N GLY A 143 -7.27 -3.82 5.67
CA GLY A 143 -6.19 -3.63 4.70
C GLY A 143 -4.81 -3.54 5.36
N ILE A 144 -4.70 -2.80 6.47
CA ILE A 144 -3.46 -2.70 7.27
C ILE A 144 -3.07 -4.07 7.82
N THR A 145 -4.03 -4.80 8.39
CA THR A 145 -3.77 -6.15 8.95
C THR A 145 -3.26 -7.10 7.87
N ASN A 146 -3.88 -7.08 6.68
CA ASN A 146 -3.44 -7.89 5.54
C ASN A 146 -2.05 -7.50 5.05
N ALA A 147 -1.73 -6.19 5.01
CA ALA A 147 -0.42 -5.70 4.63
C ALA A 147 0.67 -6.18 5.62
N VAL A 148 0.40 -6.15 6.93
CA VAL A 148 1.33 -6.67 7.95
C VAL A 148 1.56 -8.18 7.78
N THR A 149 0.50 -8.95 7.53
CA THR A 149 0.63 -10.39 7.26
C THR A 149 1.51 -10.64 6.03
N ALA A 150 1.25 -9.93 4.92
CA ALA A 150 2.06 -10.06 3.71
C ALA A 150 3.54 -9.68 3.95
N ILE A 151 3.82 -8.64 4.73
CA ILE A 151 5.18 -8.25 5.12
C ILE A 151 5.87 -9.37 5.91
N ASN A 152 5.17 -9.98 6.86
CA ASN A 152 5.72 -11.08 7.66
C ASN A 152 6.02 -12.31 6.80
N ASP A 153 5.10 -12.67 5.89
CA ASP A 153 5.27 -13.80 4.97
C ASP A 153 6.45 -13.58 4.02
N LEU A 154 6.57 -12.39 3.44
CA LEU A 154 7.70 -12.00 2.60
C LEU A 154 9.02 -12.03 3.36
N SER A 155 9.03 -11.53 4.61
CA SER A 155 10.23 -11.51 5.46
C SER A 155 10.67 -12.93 5.82
N ALA A 156 9.75 -13.83 6.13
CA ALA A 156 10.03 -15.25 6.35
C ALA A 156 10.57 -15.92 5.07
N GLY A 157 10.00 -15.60 3.91
CA GLY A 157 10.49 -16.06 2.61
C GLY A 157 11.92 -15.61 2.32
N ILE A 158 12.25 -14.33 2.57
CA ILE A 158 13.60 -13.79 2.43
C ILE A 158 14.56 -14.50 3.40
N ALA A 159 14.17 -14.71 4.66
CA ALA A 159 14.99 -15.41 5.64
C ALA A 159 15.33 -16.84 5.20
N LYS A 160 14.35 -17.56 4.64
CA LYS A 160 14.55 -18.90 4.09
C LYS A 160 15.53 -18.89 2.92
N VAL A 161 15.34 -17.98 1.95
CA VAL A 161 16.26 -17.84 0.81
C VAL A 161 17.68 -17.51 1.28
N ASN A 162 17.83 -16.67 2.30
CA ASN A 162 19.14 -16.37 2.87
C ASN A 162 19.79 -17.62 3.50
N GLN A 163 19.02 -18.46 4.21
CA GLN A 163 19.53 -19.73 4.74
C GLN A 163 19.94 -20.72 3.64
N ASP A 164 19.22 -20.78 2.53
CA ASP A 164 19.57 -21.66 1.41
C ASP A 164 20.84 -21.20 0.65
N ILE A 165 21.23 -19.93 0.80
CA ILE A 165 22.43 -19.33 0.18
C ILE A 165 23.66 -19.40 1.08
N THR A 166 23.48 -19.49 2.41
CA THR A 166 24.57 -19.45 3.41
C THR A 166 24.97 -20.85 3.87
#